data_AF-A0A1S2RD58-F1
#
_entry.id   AF-A0A1S2RD58-F1
#
_cell.length_a   1.000
_cell.length_b   1.000
_cell.length_c   1.000
_cell.angle_alpha   90.00
_cell.angle_beta   90.00
_cell.angle_gamma   90.00
#
_symmetry.space_group_name_H-M   'P 1'
#
loop_
_entity.id
_entity.type
_entity.pdbx_description
1 polymer ?
#
loop_
_entity_poly.entity_id
_entity_poly.type
_entity_poly.pdbx_seq_one_letter_code
_entity_poly.pdbx_strand_id
1 'polypeptide(L)'
;MEKEKAIFISNCMEKWSGIGYEIKRLSTVNSTLPKFHQWTNGKSVVAGYEITRISHDTRYYFLFIDWHRINNYYLVIYTHNKSTTVAEIRRVEEIDGDLKLVWTYNPLKRDGKNAVRKAYFKQIFGSTTVQIKLPTSKIELEEFFDQLFLLCQRRIKADGIVEVFDFDDIH
;
A
#
# COMPACT_ATOMS: atom_id res chain seq x y z
N MET A 1 -3.68 -1.17 -12.74
CA MET A 1 -3.72 -2.63 -12.75
C MET A 1 -5.04 -3.04 -13.38
N GLU A 2 -5.03 -4.03 -14.26
CA GLU A 2 -6.27 -4.61 -14.81
C GLU A 2 -7.17 -5.14 -13.69
N LYS A 3 -8.49 -5.11 -13.93
CA LYS A 3 -9.49 -5.51 -12.93
C LYS A 3 -9.35 -6.99 -12.55
N GLU A 4 -9.02 -7.83 -13.52
CA GLU A 4 -8.86 -9.28 -13.41
C GLU A 4 -7.74 -9.61 -12.42
N LYS A 5 -6.63 -8.86 -12.45
CA LYS A 5 -5.52 -8.99 -11.50
C LYS A 5 -5.96 -8.62 -10.08
N ALA A 6 -6.75 -7.56 -9.93
CA ALA A 6 -7.32 -7.17 -8.64
C ALA A 6 -8.26 -8.25 -8.06
N ILE A 7 -9.12 -8.82 -8.91
CA ILE A 7 -10.03 -9.92 -8.56
C ILE A 7 -9.23 -11.16 -8.16
N PHE A 8 -8.19 -11.50 -8.92
CA PHE A 8 -7.34 -12.65 -8.64
C PHE A 8 -6.71 -12.56 -7.25
N ILE A 9 -6.04 -11.44 -6.94
CA ILE A 9 -5.41 -11.22 -5.64
C ILE A 9 -6.47 -11.28 -4.52
N SER A 10 -7.63 -10.65 -4.73
CA SER A 10 -8.74 -10.69 -3.77
C SER A 10 -9.18 -12.14 -3.51
N ASN A 11 -9.34 -12.96 -4.55
CA ASN A 11 -9.71 -14.38 -4.42
C ASN A 11 -8.63 -15.20 -3.68
N CYS A 12 -7.35 -14.86 -3.83
CA CYS A 12 -6.29 -15.45 -3.02
C CYS A 12 -6.45 -15.07 -1.55
N MET A 13 -6.73 -13.79 -1.26
CA MET A 13 -6.91 -13.28 0.11
C MET A 13 -8.11 -13.91 0.82
N GLU A 14 -9.22 -14.16 0.12
CA GLU A 14 -10.38 -14.88 0.70
C GLU A 14 -10.06 -16.32 1.10
N LYS A 15 -9.01 -16.91 0.51
CA LYS A 15 -8.55 -18.28 0.79
C LYS A 15 -7.34 -18.32 1.72
N TRP A 16 -6.97 -17.18 2.30
CA TRP A 16 -5.86 -17.07 3.23
C TRP A 16 -6.07 -17.96 4.45
N SER A 17 -5.02 -18.67 4.85
CA SER A 17 -5.00 -19.56 6.01
C SER A 17 -3.63 -19.59 6.70
N GLY A 18 -2.80 -18.55 6.47
CA GLY A 18 -1.49 -18.43 7.11
C GLY A 18 -1.57 -17.81 8.50
N ILE A 19 -0.43 -17.75 9.19
CA ILE A 19 -0.36 -17.41 10.62
C ILE A 19 0.27 -16.04 10.92
N GLY A 20 0.96 -15.42 9.96
CA GLY A 20 1.62 -14.11 10.16
C GLY A 20 0.66 -12.91 10.11
N TYR A 21 -0.49 -13.10 9.47
CA TYR A 21 -1.44 -12.03 9.17
C TYR A 21 -2.88 -12.45 9.44
N GLU A 22 -3.66 -11.54 10.00
CA GLU A 22 -5.12 -11.61 10.01
C GLU A 22 -5.67 -10.73 8.87
N ILE A 23 -6.63 -11.25 8.13
CA ILE A 23 -7.28 -10.54 7.02
C ILE A 23 -8.77 -10.47 7.29
N LYS A 24 -9.31 -9.26 7.33
CA LYS A 24 -10.75 -9.02 7.48
C LYS A 24 -11.27 -8.24 6.29
N ARG A 25 -12.21 -8.84 5.55
CA ARG A 25 -12.86 -8.17 4.42
C ARG A 25 -13.76 -7.05 4.91
N LEU A 26 -13.71 -5.91 4.23
CA LEU A 26 -14.60 -4.78 4.45
C LEU A 26 -15.94 -5.01 3.75
N SER A 27 -17.05 -4.69 4.44
CA SER A 27 -18.38 -4.71 3.84
C SER A 27 -18.49 -3.66 2.74
N THR A 28 -19.02 -4.06 1.59
CA THR A 28 -19.28 -3.15 0.45
C THR A 28 -20.78 -3.05 0.21
N VAL A 29 -21.21 -1.90 -0.32
CA VAL A 29 -22.61 -1.67 -0.75
C VAL A 29 -22.57 -1.27 -2.22
N ASN A 30 -23.24 -2.03 -3.08
CA ASN A 30 -23.23 -1.82 -4.54
C ASN A 30 -21.81 -1.66 -5.13
N SER A 31 -20.87 -2.52 -4.69
CA SER A 31 -19.45 -2.46 -5.09
C SER A 31 -18.76 -1.13 -4.75
N THR A 32 -19.18 -0.46 -3.68
CA THR A 32 -18.53 0.74 -3.15
C THR A 32 -18.24 0.59 -1.66
N LEU A 33 -17.35 1.43 -1.13
CA LEU A 33 -17.04 1.54 0.30
C LEU A 33 -17.59 2.86 0.86
N PRO A 34 -18.90 2.93 1.17
CA PRO A 34 -19.48 4.15 1.72
C PRO A 34 -18.90 4.46 3.10
N LYS A 35 -18.67 5.74 3.39
CA LYS A 35 -18.18 6.22 4.70
C LYS A 35 -16.82 5.68 5.13
N PHE A 36 -16.04 5.08 4.22
CA PHE A 36 -14.67 4.68 4.54
C PHE A 36 -13.74 5.90 4.62
N HIS A 37 -13.65 6.66 3.53
CA HIS A 37 -12.93 7.94 3.45
C HIS A 37 -13.57 8.80 2.34
N GLN A 38 -13.49 10.13 2.43
CA GLN A 38 -14.14 11.00 1.43
C GLN A 38 -13.67 10.71 -0.01
N TRP A 39 -12.39 10.36 -0.17
CA TRP A 39 -11.80 10.04 -1.48
C TRP A 39 -12.19 8.66 -2.01
N THR A 40 -12.79 7.76 -1.22
CA THR A 40 -13.27 6.46 -1.70
C THR A 40 -14.75 6.48 -2.10
N ASN A 41 -15.50 7.52 -1.70
CA ASN A 41 -16.94 7.56 -1.88
C ASN A 41 -17.35 7.52 -3.37
N GLY A 42 -18.28 6.61 -3.69
CA GLY A 42 -18.85 6.43 -5.03
C GLY A 42 -17.88 5.86 -6.07
N LYS A 43 -16.69 5.39 -5.67
CA LYS A 43 -15.76 4.69 -6.56
C LYS A 43 -16.02 3.19 -6.51
N SER A 44 -15.89 2.52 -7.66
CA SER A 44 -16.02 1.05 -7.73
C SER A 44 -14.85 0.39 -7.01
N VAL A 45 -15.15 -0.57 -6.16
CA VAL A 45 -14.22 -1.36 -5.37
C VAL A 45 -14.44 -2.83 -5.72
N VAL A 46 -13.36 -3.52 -6.08
CA VAL A 46 -13.36 -4.99 -6.20
C VAL A 46 -13.45 -5.61 -4.81
N ALA A 47 -12.56 -5.18 -3.92
CA ALA A 47 -12.57 -5.56 -2.52
C ALA A 47 -11.78 -4.55 -1.68
N GLY A 48 -12.09 -4.51 -0.39
CA GLY A 48 -11.30 -3.82 0.63
C GLY A 48 -11.01 -4.78 1.77
N TYR A 49 -9.82 -4.69 2.34
CA TYR A 49 -9.37 -5.54 3.43
C TYR A 49 -8.72 -4.70 4.53
N GLU A 50 -8.99 -5.04 5.77
CA GLU A 50 -8.13 -4.72 6.91
C GLU A 50 -7.13 -5.86 7.06
N ILE A 51 -5.84 -5.53 7.05
CA ILE A 51 -4.77 -6.51 7.23
C ILE A 51 -3.99 -6.15 8.48
N THR A 52 -3.91 -7.10 9.40
CA THR A 52 -3.19 -6.98 10.68
C THR A 52 -1.99 -7.90 10.66
N ARG A 53 -0.79 -7.34 10.87
CA ARG A 53 0.41 -8.14 11.13
C ARG A 53 0.42 -8.53 12.61
N ILE A 54 0.27 -9.82 12.89
CA ILE A 54 0.03 -10.32 14.26
C ILE A 54 1.20 -10.00 15.20
N SER A 55 2.44 -10.13 14.72
CA SER A 55 3.64 -9.96 15.55
C SER A 55 3.83 -8.56 16.15
N HIS A 56 3.25 -7.52 15.55
CA HIS A 56 3.47 -6.12 15.96
C HIS A 56 2.17 -5.31 16.05
N ASP A 57 1.01 -5.97 15.96
CA ASP A 57 -0.33 -5.35 15.86
C ASP A 57 -0.39 -4.15 14.90
N THR A 58 0.38 -4.21 13.81
CA THR A 58 0.39 -3.15 12.79
C THR A 58 -0.73 -3.41 11.81
N ARG A 59 -1.53 -2.38 11.51
CA ARG A 59 -2.73 -2.52 10.67
C ARG A 59 -2.74 -1.53 9.51
N TYR A 60 -3.16 -2.01 8.35
CA TYR A 60 -3.40 -1.20 7.17
C TYR A 60 -4.69 -1.62 6.48
N TYR A 61 -5.31 -0.69 5.76
CA TYR A 61 -6.40 -1.03 4.85
C TYR A 61 -5.88 -1.11 3.42
N PHE A 62 -6.15 -2.22 2.75
CA PHE A 62 -5.81 -2.45 1.35
C PHE A 62 -7.08 -2.38 0.52
N LEU A 63 -7.14 -1.44 -0.42
CA LEU A 63 -8.29 -1.21 -1.27
C LEU A 63 -7.94 -1.51 -2.73
N PHE A 64 -8.66 -2.45 -3.33
CA PHE A 64 -8.64 -2.69 -4.77
C PHE A 64 -9.73 -1.88 -5.44
N ILE A 65 -9.39 -0.67 -5.90
CA ILE A 65 -10.35 0.40 -6.20
C ILE A 65 -10.06 1.07 -7.56
N ASP A 66 -11.10 1.39 -8.32
CA ASP A 66 -10.99 2.26 -9.51
C ASP A 66 -10.82 3.71 -9.05
N TRP A 67 -9.57 4.05 -8.74
CA TRP A 67 -9.23 5.25 -7.99
C TRP A 67 -9.55 6.55 -8.74
N HIS A 68 -9.42 6.56 -10.06
CA HIS A 68 -9.70 7.73 -10.90
C HIS A 68 -10.91 7.56 -11.82
N ARG A 69 -11.71 6.49 -11.67
CA ARG A 69 -12.95 6.26 -12.43
C ARG A 69 -12.72 6.11 -13.94
N ILE A 70 -11.64 5.42 -14.30
CA ILE A 70 -11.23 5.19 -15.69
C ILE A 70 -11.12 3.69 -16.00
N ASN A 71 -11.79 2.86 -15.21
CA ASN A 71 -11.74 1.39 -15.31
C ASN A 71 -10.31 0.83 -15.20
N ASN A 72 -9.49 1.46 -14.35
CA ASN A 72 -8.13 1.01 -14.04
C ASN A 72 -7.97 0.92 -12.53
N TYR A 73 -7.70 -0.28 -12.03
CA TYR A 73 -7.71 -0.54 -10.60
C TYR A 73 -6.35 -0.27 -9.97
N TYR A 74 -6.40 0.21 -8.74
CA TYR A 74 -5.25 0.55 -7.91
C TYR A 74 -5.28 -0.38 -6.70
N LEU A 75 -4.10 -0.71 -6.19
CA LEU A 75 -3.94 -1.05 -4.77
C LEU A 75 -3.66 0.26 -4.02
N VAL A 76 -4.65 0.73 -3.27
CA VAL A 76 -4.52 1.91 -2.40
C VAL A 76 -4.42 1.44 -0.96
N ILE A 77 -3.37 1.86 -0.26
CA ILE A 77 -3.10 1.47 1.12
C ILE A 77 -3.30 2.67 2.03
N TYR A 78 -4.15 2.52 3.06
CA TYR A 78 -4.39 3.52 4.09
C TYR A 78 -3.80 3.07 5.44
N THR A 79 -3.40 4.05 6.25
CA THR A 79 -3.19 3.86 7.69
C THR A 79 -4.49 3.37 8.36
N HIS A 80 -4.37 2.66 9.48
CA HIS A 80 -5.54 2.15 10.22
C HIS A 80 -6.50 3.24 10.73
N ASN A 81 -6.00 4.43 11.08
CA ASN A 81 -6.87 5.56 11.43
C ASN A 81 -7.51 6.24 10.19
N LYS A 82 -7.24 5.73 8.98
CA LYS A 82 -7.70 6.25 7.68
C LYS A 82 -7.33 7.71 7.41
N SER A 83 -6.35 8.25 8.13
CA SER A 83 -5.98 9.66 8.03
C SER A 83 -5.22 10.00 6.74
N THR A 84 -4.51 9.02 6.17
CA THR A 84 -3.73 9.24 4.94
C THR A 84 -3.60 7.97 4.11
N THR A 85 -3.46 8.16 2.79
CA THR A 85 -2.90 7.15 1.91
C THR A 85 -1.40 7.03 2.19
N VAL A 86 -0.93 5.78 2.31
CA VAL A 86 0.47 5.42 2.49
C VAL A 86 1.10 5.15 1.13
N ALA A 87 0.38 4.40 0.28
CA ALA A 87 0.78 4.08 -1.08
C ALA A 87 -0.44 4.01 -2.01
N GLU A 88 -0.24 4.46 -3.24
CA GLU A 88 -1.19 4.34 -4.35
C GLU A 88 -0.47 3.65 -5.50
N ILE A 89 -0.78 2.38 -5.75
CA ILE A 89 -0.04 1.55 -6.70
C ILE A 89 -0.95 1.15 -7.84
N ARG A 90 -0.65 1.66 -9.04
CA ARG A 90 -1.39 1.34 -10.27
C ARG A 90 -0.59 0.52 -11.26
N ARG A 91 0.73 0.68 -11.25
CA ARG A 91 1.60 0.18 -12.31
C ARG A 91 1.92 -1.28 -12.02
N VAL A 92 1.64 -2.12 -13.00
CA VAL A 92 2.05 -3.53 -13.01
C VAL A 92 2.90 -3.70 -14.25
N GLU A 93 4.11 -4.21 -14.07
CA GLU A 93 5.09 -4.45 -15.13
C GLU A 93 5.58 -5.89 -15.05
N GLU A 94 5.87 -6.49 -16.20
CA GLU A 94 6.59 -7.77 -16.26
C GLU A 94 8.09 -7.49 -16.18
N ILE A 95 8.75 -8.05 -15.17
CA ILE A 95 10.17 -7.82 -14.87
C ILE A 95 10.77 -9.16 -14.45
N ASP A 96 11.77 -9.63 -15.19
CA ASP A 96 12.42 -10.93 -14.99
C ASP A 96 11.44 -12.12 -15.08
N GLY A 97 10.41 -12.00 -15.92
CA GLY A 97 9.36 -13.03 -16.10
C GLY A 97 8.26 -13.01 -15.04
N ASP A 98 8.34 -12.12 -14.05
CA ASP A 98 7.33 -11.97 -13.00
C ASP A 98 6.53 -10.67 -13.18
N LEU A 99 5.22 -10.73 -12.93
CA LEU A 99 4.41 -9.52 -12.80
C LEU A 99 4.68 -8.86 -11.45
N LYS A 100 5.12 -7.60 -11.46
CA LYS A 100 5.45 -6.82 -10.26
C LYS A 100 4.60 -5.56 -10.19
N LEU A 101 4.07 -5.26 -9.01
CA LEU A 101 3.60 -3.93 -8.64
C LEU A 101 4.80 -2.99 -8.59
N VAL A 102 4.69 -1.83 -9.23
CA VAL A 102 5.78 -0.85 -9.24
C VAL A 102 5.29 0.47 -8.67
N TRP A 103 5.98 0.91 -7.60
CA TRP A 103 5.66 2.13 -6.88
C TRP A 103 6.91 3.00 -6.73
N THR A 104 6.77 4.32 -6.88
CA THR A 104 7.89 5.26 -6.73
C THR A 104 7.58 6.24 -5.61
N TYR A 105 8.53 6.36 -4.68
CA TYR A 105 8.47 7.36 -3.63
C TYR A 105 8.65 8.76 -4.22
N ASN A 106 7.60 9.58 -4.09
CA ASN A 106 7.56 10.93 -4.58
C ASN A 106 6.90 11.85 -3.54
N PRO A 107 7.63 12.31 -2.51
CA PRO A 107 7.05 13.18 -1.49
C PRO A 107 6.68 14.53 -2.10
N LEU A 108 5.48 15.02 -1.76
CA LEU A 108 4.90 16.27 -2.28
C LEU A 108 4.58 17.28 -1.16
N LYS A 109 5.34 17.24 -0.05
CA LYS A 109 5.14 18.15 1.09
C LYS A 109 5.62 19.57 0.72
N ARG A 110 4.95 20.60 1.24
CA ARG A 110 5.21 22.02 0.92
C ARG A 110 6.19 22.70 1.89
N ASP A 111 7.11 21.95 2.46
CA ASP A 111 8.07 22.40 3.48
C ASP A 111 9.50 22.54 2.95
N GLY A 112 9.73 22.31 1.65
CA GLY A 112 11.06 22.36 1.03
C GLY A 112 11.97 21.16 1.35
N LYS A 113 11.53 20.23 2.22
CA LYS A 113 12.39 19.13 2.71
C LYS A 113 12.23 17.81 1.95
N ASN A 114 11.55 17.82 0.79
CA ASN A 114 11.31 16.62 -0.03
C ASN A 114 12.61 15.94 -0.51
N ALA A 115 13.66 16.71 -0.80
CA ALA A 115 14.95 16.16 -1.23
C ALA A 115 15.59 15.30 -0.13
N VAL A 116 15.55 15.76 1.13
CA VAL A 116 16.05 15.02 2.31
C VAL A 116 15.29 13.71 2.49
N ARG A 117 13.95 13.77 2.45
CA ARG A 117 13.11 12.56 2.56
C ARG A 117 13.41 11.56 1.46
N LYS A 118 13.55 12.02 0.22
CA LYS A 118 13.85 11.16 -0.94
C LYS A 118 15.24 10.52 -0.83
N ALA A 119 16.24 11.28 -0.39
CA ALA A 119 17.59 10.78 -0.14
C ALA A 119 17.59 9.71 0.97
N TYR A 120 16.93 9.98 2.09
CA TYR A 120 16.78 9.03 3.19
C TYR A 120 16.06 7.75 2.75
N PHE A 121 14.93 7.88 2.03
CA PHE A 121 14.21 6.72 1.50
C PHE A 121 15.12 5.87 0.59
N LYS A 122 15.86 6.51 -0.32
CA LYS A 122 16.81 5.81 -1.19
C LYS A 122 17.92 5.12 -0.40
N GLN A 123 18.44 5.73 0.67
CA GLN A 123 19.46 5.13 1.53
C GLN A 123 18.97 3.85 2.22
N ILE A 124 17.74 3.85 2.76
CA ILE A 124 17.19 2.69 3.48
C ILE A 124 16.61 1.61 2.56
N PHE A 125 16.15 1.98 1.36
CA PHE A 125 15.47 1.08 0.43
C PHE A 125 16.38 0.66 -0.73
N GLY A 126 17.52 1.31 -0.94
CA GLY A 126 18.42 1.14 -2.09
C GLY A 126 17.94 1.85 -3.37
N SER A 127 16.65 2.10 -3.49
CA SER A 127 16.02 2.76 -4.63
C SER A 127 14.81 3.59 -4.19
N THR A 128 14.46 4.61 -4.96
CA THR A 128 13.17 5.31 -4.79
C THR A 128 12.02 4.56 -5.46
N THR A 129 12.32 3.56 -6.28
CA THR A 129 11.33 2.70 -6.93
C THR A 129 11.35 1.33 -6.27
N VAL A 130 10.17 0.89 -5.84
CA VAL A 130 9.92 -0.38 -5.18
C VAL A 130 9.16 -1.27 -6.15
N GLN A 131 9.62 -2.51 -6.29
CA GLN A 131 8.99 -3.55 -7.08
C GLN A 131 8.55 -4.67 -6.12
N ILE A 132 7.29 -5.06 -6.19
CA ILE A 132 6.69 -6.09 -5.33
C ILE A 132 6.05 -7.13 -6.24
N LYS A 133 6.50 -8.38 -6.14
CA LYS A 133 5.95 -9.47 -6.95
C LYS A 133 4.47 -9.64 -6.65
N LEU A 134 3.64 -9.72 -7.70
CA LEU A 134 2.25 -10.08 -7.53
C LEU A 134 2.14 -11.56 -7.15
N PRO A 135 1.35 -11.91 -6.13
CA PRO A 135 1.17 -13.30 -5.78
C PRO A 135 0.46 -14.01 -6.93
N THR A 136 0.98 -15.17 -7.33
CA THR A 136 0.38 -16.07 -8.32
C THR A 136 -0.43 -17.19 -7.66
N SER A 137 -0.36 -17.29 -6.34
CA SER A 137 -1.15 -18.24 -5.54
C SER A 137 -1.31 -17.73 -4.11
N LYS A 138 -2.19 -18.37 -3.34
CA LYS A 138 -2.39 -18.03 -1.92
C LYS A 138 -1.16 -18.26 -1.03
N ILE A 139 -0.22 -19.10 -1.45
CA ILE A 139 0.98 -19.45 -0.67
C ILE A 139 1.97 -18.27 -0.66
N GLU A 140 1.95 -17.44 -1.71
CA GLU A 140 2.82 -16.27 -1.87
C GLU A 140 2.28 -15.02 -1.16
N LEU A 141 1.09 -15.09 -0.55
CA LEU A 141 0.47 -13.92 0.09
C LEU A 141 1.27 -13.40 1.29
N GLU A 142 1.94 -14.29 2.04
CA GLU A 142 2.71 -13.87 3.21
C GLU A 142 3.86 -12.95 2.82
N GLU A 143 4.66 -13.38 1.84
CA GLU A 143 5.76 -12.59 1.30
C GLU A 143 5.25 -11.29 0.67
N PHE A 144 4.13 -11.36 -0.06
CA PHE A 144 3.49 -10.18 -0.62
C PHE A 144 3.11 -9.14 0.45
N PHE A 145 2.52 -9.58 1.57
CA PHE A 145 2.20 -8.69 2.68
C PHE A 145 3.45 -8.15 3.37
N ASP A 146 4.47 -8.98 3.61
CA ASP A 146 5.73 -8.51 4.21
C ASP A 146 6.35 -7.37 3.39
N GLN A 147 6.39 -7.51 2.07
CA GLN A 147 6.92 -6.47 1.19
C GLN A 147 6.07 -5.19 1.21
N LEU A 148 4.73 -5.30 1.23
CA LEU A 148 3.84 -4.14 1.31
C LEU A 148 3.90 -3.45 2.68
N PHE A 149 3.99 -4.20 3.77
CA PHE A 149 4.16 -3.64 5.11
C PHE A 149 5.50 -2.92 5.25
N LEU A 150 6.58 -3.52 4.71
CA LEU A 150 7.90 -2.89 4.67
C LEU A 150 7.89 -1.58 3.88
N LEU A 151 7.23 -1.57 2.72
CA LEU A 151 6.99 -0.35 1.93
C LEU A 151 6.30 0.72 2.80
N CYS A 152 5.21 0.36 3.47
CA CYS A 152 4.43 1.29 4.28
C CYS A 152 5.25 1.87 5.43
N GLN A 153 5.93 1.03 6.20
CA GLN A 153 6.76 1.44 7.32
C GLN A 153 7.91 2.36 6.88
N ARG A 154 8.63 2.00 5.82
CA ARG A 154 9.74 2.81 5.30
C ARG A 154 9.27 4.15 4.73
N ARG A 155 8.12 4.18 4.05
CA ARG A 155 7.50 5.44 3.59
C ARG A 155 7.14 6.34 4.77
N ILE A 156 6.50 5.80 5.82
CA ILE A 156 6.13 6.58 7.01
C ILE A 156 7.38 7.15 7.68
N LYS A 157 8.42 6.32 7.86
CA LYS A 157 9.69 6.74 8.44
C LYS A 157 10.37 7.84 7.63
N ALA A 158 10.43 7.69 6.30
CA ALA A 158 11.01 8.70 5.42
C ALA A 158 10.23 10.02 5.44
N ASP A 159 8.91 9.97 5.59
CA ASP A 159 8.08 11.17 5.68
C ASP A 159 8.33 12.01 6.94
N GLY A 160 8.68 11.36 8.06
CA GLY A 160 8.95 11.98 9.36
C GLY A 160 10.43 12.28 9.63
N ILE A 161 11.35 11.88 8.75
CA ILE A 161 12.80 11.95 9.04
C ILE A 161 13.29 13.36 9.39
N VAL A 162 12.69 14.38 8.79
CA VAL A 162 13.09 15.77 9.02
C VAL A 162 12.64 16.32 10.37
N GLU A 163 11.64 15.70 11.00
CA GLU A 163 11.23 16.05 12.36
C GLU A 163 12.22 15.49 13.38
N VAL A 164 12.94 14.41 13.05
CA VAL A 164 13.97 13.83 13.92
C VAL A 164 15.24 14.67 13.90
N PHE A 165 15.65 15.16 12.72
CA PHE A 165 16.86 15.98 12.57
C PHE A 165 16.67 17.45 13.00
N ASP A 166 15.44 17.96 13.08
CA ASP A 166 15.18 19.32 13.58
C ASP A 166 15.47 19.46 15.10
N PHE A 167 15.68 18.36 15.84
CA PHE A 167 16.05 18.40 17.27
C PHE A 167 17.56 18.47 17.54
N ASP A 168 18.41 18.21 16.55
CA ASP A 168 19.88 18.19 16.72
C ASP A 168 20.54 19.56 16.47
N ASP A 169 19.78 20.59 16.06
CA ASP A 169 20.25 21.97 15.85
C ASP A 169 20.03 22.89 17.07
N ILE A 170 19.78 22.33 18.26
CA ILE A 170 19.81 23.04 19.53
C ILE A 170 20.85 22.37 20.43
N HIS A 171 22.14 22.66 20.22
CA HIS A 171 23.16 22.77 21.27
C HIS A 171 24.48 23.35 20.75
#